data_AF-A0A961L2S0-F1
#
_entry.id   AF-A0A961L2S0-F1
#
_cell.length_a   1.000
_cell.length_b   1.000
_cell.length_c   1.000
_cell.angle_alpha   90.00
_cell.angle_beta   90.00
_cell.angle_gamma   90.00
#
_symmetry.space_group_name_H-M   'P 1'
#
loop_
_entity.id
_entity.type
_entity.pdbx_description
1 polymer ?
#
loop_
_entity_poly.entity_id
_entity_poly.type
_entity_poly.pdbx_seq_one_letter_code
_entity_poly.pdbx_strand_id
1 'polypeptide(L)' 'MGPSRGGLSTKIHVVTKAGGLPLAIHLTPGLTADIAAARDALSLVEARPREVLADKGYDADDLR' A
#
# COMPACT_ATOMS: atom_id res chain seq x y z
N MET A 1 0.42 -4.53 -26.59
CA MET A 1 0.15 -4.21 -25.17
C MET A 1 0.96 -2.97 -24.83
N GLY A 2 0.32 -1.92 -24.32
CA GLY A 2 1.02 -0.68 -23.94
C GLY A 2 1.56 -0.79 -22.50
N PRO A 3 2.72 -0.19 -22.19
CA PRO A 3 3.23 -0.16 -20.83
C PRO A 3 2.29 0.67 -19.93
N SER A 4 2.02 0.17 -18.73
CA SER A 4 1.46 0.95 -17.63
C SER A 4 2.48 1.99 -17.14
N ARG A 5 2.04 2.90 -16.26
CA ARG A 5 2.94 3.86 -15.59
C ARG A 5 4.05 3.20 -14.75
N GLY A 6 3.99 1.90 -14.53
CA GLY A 6 4.96 1.12 -13.76
C GLY A 6 5.54 -0.09 -14.52
N GLY A 7 5.44 -0.15 -15.85
CA GLY A 7 5.95 -1.28 -16.64
C GLY A 7 4.84 -2.11 -17.29
N LEU A 8 4.90 -3.44 -17.24
CA LEU A 8 3.89 -4.30 -17.85
C LEU A 8 2.55 -4.28 -17.08
N SER A 9 2.59 -3.99 -15.77
CA SER A 9 1.43 -3.94 -14.88
C SER A 9 1.64 -2.93 -13.74
N THR A 10 0.56 -2.58 -13.05
CA THR A 10 0.54 -1.64 -11.91
C THR A 10 -0.17 -2.29 -10.74
N LYS A 11 0.35 -2.12 -9.52
CA LYS A 11 -0.36 -2.45 -8.29
C LYS A 11 -1.00 -1.19 -7.71
N ILE A 12 -2.16 -1.37 -7.08
CA ILE A 12 -2.90 -0.32 -6.37
C ILE A 12 -2.91 -0.70 -4.89
N HIS A 13 -2.24 0.09 -4.06
CA HIS A 13 -2.24 -0.06 -2.61
C HIS A 13 -3.19 0.99 -2.02
N VAL A 14 -4.12 0.57 -1.17
CA VAL A 14 -5.13 1.46 -0.59
C VAL A 14 -5.10 1.35 0.92
N VAL A 15 -4.88 2.48 1.60
CA VAL A 15 -5.05 2.56 3.05
C VAL A 15 -6.49 2.99 3.32
N THR A 16 -7.18 2.28 4.20
CA THR A 16 -8.58 2.59 4.55
C THR A 16 -8.74 2.75 6.05
N LYS A 17 -9.74 3.54 6.46
CA LYS A 17 -10.26 3.50 7.83
C LYS A 17 -11.11 2.25 8.02
N ALA A 18 -11.28 1.83 9.27
CA ALA A 18 -12.35 0.90 9.65
C ALA A 18 -13.69 1.33 9.03
N GLY A 19 -14.28 0.46 8.20
CA GLY A 19 -15.47 0.77 7.40
C GLY A 19 -15.21 1.00 5.90
N GLY A 20 -13.96 0.91 5.44
CA GLY A 20 -13.63 0.89 4.01
C GLY A 20 -13.50 2.26 3.34
N LEU A 21 -13.49 3.35 4.13
CA LEU A 21 -13.23 4.69 3.59
C LEU A 21 -11.75 4.80 3.16
N PRO A 22 -11.43 5.02 1.88
CA PRO A 22 -10.05 5.19 1.43
C PRO A 22 -9.46 6.49 1.97
N LEU A 23 -8.31 6.38 2.63
CA LEU A 23 -7.51 7.48 3.17
C LEU A 23 -6.34 7.85 2.26
N ALA A 24 -5.75 6.86 1.60
CA ALA A 24 -4.65 7.07 0.66
C ALA A 24 -4.66 5.99 -0.44
N ILE A 25 -4.19 6.38 -1.63
CA ILE A 25 -3.96 5.47 -2.77
C ILE A 25 -2.52 5.64 -3.22
N HIS A 26 -1.76 4.55 -3.25
CA HIS A 26 -0.39 4.52 -3.71
C HIS A 26 -0.24 3.53 -4.87
N LEU A 27 0.41 3.96 -5.95
CA LEU A 27 0.57 3.17 -7.17
C LEU A 27 2.04 2.76 -7.33
N THR A 28 2.28 1.48 -7.62
CA THR A 28 3.63 0.96 -7.85
C THR A 28 3.71 0.12 -9.12
N PRO A 29 4.91 -0.08 -9.69
CA PRO A 29 5.17 -1.15 -10.65
C PRO A 29 4.64 -2.49 -10.16
N GLY A 30 4.06 -3.30 -11.03
CA GLY A 30 3.43 -4.57 -10.64
C GLY A 30 4.40 -5.61 -10.04
N LEU A 31 5.70 -5.46 -10.27
CA LEU A 31 6.74 -6.31 -9.69
C LEU A 31 7.17 -5.87 -8.28
N THR A 32 6.72 -4.71 -7.82
CA THR A 32 7.07 -4.18 -6.48
C THR A 32 6.54 -5.11 -5.40
N ALA A 33 7.36 -5.47 -4.43
CA ALA A 33 6.93 -6.23 -3.26
C ALA A 33 5.95 -5.40 -2.42
N ASP A 34 4.88 -6.02 -1.91
CA ASP A 34 3.84 -5.31 -1.19
C ASP A 34 4.38 -4.64 0.09
N ILE A 35 5.35 -5.30 0.75
CA ILE A 35 6.02 -4.73 1.91
C ILE A 35 6.78 -3.44 1.63
N ALA A 36 7.37 -3.30 0.43
CA ALA A 36 8.07 -2.08 0.05
C ALA A 36 7.09 -0.91 -0.12
N ALA A 37 5.86 -1.19 -0.57
CA ALA A 37 4.81 -0.20 -0.72
C ALA A 37 4.08 0.15 0.59
N ALA A 38 4.16 -0.73 1.60
CA ALA A 38 3.44 -0.61 2.87
C ALA A 38 3.78 0.70 3.61
N ARG A 39 5.07 0.95 3.79
CA ARG A 39 5.59 2.13 4.51
C ARG A 39 5.22 3.41 3.79
N ASP A 40 5.40 3.43 2.47
CA ASP A 40 5.08 4.57 1.63
C ASP A 40 3.58 4.88 1.68
N ALA A 41 2.73 3.87 1.54
CA ALA A 41 1.29 4.04 1.61
C ALA A 41 0.80 4.56 2.97
N LEU A 42 1.36 4.06 4.08
CA LEU A 42 1.03 4.54 5.42
C LEU A 42 1.52 5.97 5.68
N SER A 43 2.65 6.36 5.09
CA SER A 43 3.19 7.73 5.22
C SER A 43 2.31 8.80 4.57
N LEU A 44 1.43 8.42 3.65
CA LEU A 44 0.48 9.31 2.98
C LEU A 44 -0.74 9.67 3.86
N VAL A 45 -0.93 8.99 4.99
CA VAL A 45 -2.04 9.24 5.91
C VAL A 45 -1.57 10.17 7.03
N GLU A 46 -2.23 11.32 7.20
CA GLU A 46 -1.87 12.29 8.25
C GLU A 46 -2.08 11.75 9.67
N ALA A 47 -3.08 10.88 9.85
CA ALA A 47 -3.38 10.27 11.14
C ALA A 47 -2.51 9.04 11.39
N ARG A 48 -1.85 8.99 12.55
CA ARG A 48 -1.17 7.77 13.00
C ARG A 48 -2.19 6.73 13.48
N PRO A 49 -2.30 5.56 12.83
CA PRO A 49 -3.20 4.52 13.28
C PRO A 49 -2.72 3.93 14.61
N ARG A 50 -3.65 3.51 15.47
CA ARG A 50 -3.31 2.74 16.67
C ARG A 50 -2.93 1.30 16.33
N GLU A 51 -3.60 0.74 15.33
CA GLU A 51 -3.41 -0.61 14.83
C GLU A 51 -3.62 -0.60 13.31
N VAL A 52 -2.89 -1.46 12.60
CA VAL A 52 -3.01 -1.64 11.15
C VAL A 52 -3.31 -3.12 10.88
N LEU A 53 -4.37 -3.38 10.12
CA LEU A 53 -4.66 -4.69 9.57
C LEU A 53 -4.23 -4.69 8.10
N ALA A 54 -3.44 -5.67 7.69
CA ALA A 54 -3.00 -5.80 6.31
C ALA A 54 -2.86 -7.28 5.91
N ASP A 55 -2.80 -7.53 4.61
CA ASP A 55 -2.53 -8.88 4.10
C ASP A 55 -1.13 -9.34 4.49
N LYS A 56 -0.90 -10.66 4.50
CA LYS A 56 0.39 -11.27 4.84
C LYS A 56 1.58 -10.72 4.02
N GLY A 57 1.35 -10.27 2.79
CA GLY A 57 2.39 -9.66 1.96
C GLY A 57 2.94 -8.33 2.49
N TYR A 58 2.23 -7.71 3.44
CA TYR A 58 2.60 -6.48 4.14
C TYR A 58 3.16 -6.74 5.55
N ASP A 59 3.33 -8.01 5.94
CA ASP A 59 3.93 -8.37 7.22
C ASP A 59 5.44 -8.12 7.20
N ALA A 60 5.91 -7.27 8.11
CA ALA A 60 7.32 -7.15 8.43
C ALA A 60 7.50 -6.77 9.89
N ASP A 61 8.62 -7.23 10.45
CA ASP A 61 9.02 -6.99 11.84
C ASP A 61 9.07 -5.50 12.20
N ASP A 62 9.23 -4.65 11.20
CA ASP A 62 9.44 -3.21 11.31
C ASP A 62 8.14 -2.39 11.14
N LEU A 63 7.03 -3.08 10.86
CA LEU A 63 5.64 -2.59 10.76
C LEU A 63 4.73 -3.18 11.86
N ARG A 64 5.31 -4.01 12.74
CA ARG A 64 4.66 -4.56 13.94
C ARG A 64 4.56 -3.54 15.07
#